data_AF-A0A1B9MJQ5-F1
#
_entry.id   AF-A0A1B9MJQ5-F1
#
_cell.length_a   1.000
_cell.length_b   1.000
_cell.length_c   1.000
_cell.angle_alpha   90.00
_cell.angle_beta   90.00
_cell.angle_gamma   90.00
#
_symmetry.space_group_name_H-M   'P 1'
#
loop_
_entity.id
_entity.type
_entity.pdbx_description
1 polymer ?
#
loop_
_entity_poly.entity_id
_entity_poly.type
_entity_poly.pdbx_seq_one_letter_code
_entity_poly.pdbx_strand_id
1 'polypeptide(L)'
;MQGNKLLEQYEQLNYVVEQMLINAHDEHWESLVSWQEKYQQLSENLIITGDFIRMDTLPKQHRDIIQMYIKNILSYQQQLTQLIITRHAQLRKMIGEHVDYQNKIDNYQEMAKLM
;
A
#
# COMPACT_ATOMS: atom_id res chain seq x y z
N MET A 1 -28.29 13.24 -5.93
CA MET A 1 -28.08 11.95 -5.24
C MET A 1 -26.67 11.92 -4.66
N GLN A 2 -26.46 12.47 -3.46
CA GLN A 2 -25.12 12.52 -2.83
C GLN A 2 -24.72 11.19 -2.17
N GLY A 3 -25.70 10.39 -1.73
CA GLY A 3 -25.44 9.09 -1.10
C GLY A 3 -24.83 8.02 -2.01
N ASN A 4 -25.15 8.06 -3.31
CA ASN A 4 -24.53 7.15 -4.28
C ASN A 4 -23.04 7.48 -4.49
N LYS A 5 -22.68 8.77 -4.49
CA LYS A 5 -21.31 9.22 -4.69
C LYS A 5 -20.36 8.76 -3.58
N LEU A 6 -20.79 8.82 -2.31
CA LEU A 6 -19.97 8.36 -1.19
C LEU A 6 -19.75 6.85 -1.22
N LEU A 7 -20.80 6.09 -1.55
CA LEU A 7 -20.70 4.64 -1.70
C LEU A 7 -19.70 4.26 -2.80
N GLU A 8 -19.81 4.88 -3.98
CA GLU A 8 -18.89 4.66 -5.10
C GLU A 8 -17.44 4.99 -4.72
N GLN A 9 -17.21 6.06 -3.96
CA GLN A 9 -15.86 6.41 -3.49
C GLN A 9 -15.28 5.34 -2.55
N TYR A 10 -16.07 4.82 -1.61
CA TYR A 10 -15.63 3.74 -0.72
C TYR A 10 -15.43 2.42 -1.48
N GLU A 11 -16.27 2.10 -2.46
CA GLU A 11 -16.10 0.95 -3.33
C GLU A 11 -14.77 1.02 -4.10
N GLN A 12 -14.49 2.18 -4.72
CA GLN A 12 -13.24 2.41 -5.45
C GLN A 12 -12.02 2.33 -4.54
N LEU A 13 -12.08 2.93 -3.35
CA LEU A 13 -10.96 2.85 -2.40
C LEU A 13 -10.75 1.40 -1.93
N ASN A 14 -11.82 0.68 -1.61
CA ASN A 14 -11.76 -0.73 -1.23
C ASN A 14 -11.06 -1.57 -2.29
N TYR A 15 -11.46 -1.40 -3.56
CA TYR A 15 -10.82 -2.09 -4.68
C TYR A 15 -9.33 -1.74 -4.81
N VAL A 16 -8.96 -0.45 -4.76
CA VAL A 16 -7.56 -0.03 -4.89
C VAL A 16 -6.70 -0.63 -3.78
N VAL A 17 -7.14 -0.60 -2.53
CA VAL A 17 -6.38 -1.15 -1.40
C VAL A 17 -6.26 -2.67 -1.50
N GLU A 18 -7.30 -3.37 -1.98
CA GLU A 18 -7.24 -4.80 -2.28
C GLU A 18 -6.20 -5.11 -3.37
N GLN A 19 -6.19 -4.36 -4.47
CA GLN A 19 -5.17 -4.53 -5.53
C GLN A 19 -3.75 -4.25 -5.01
N MET A 20 -3.59 -3.25 -4.15
CA MET A 20 -2.29 -3.00 -3.51
C MET A 20 -1.86 -4.19 -2.65
N LEU A 21 -2.76 -4.76 -1.84
CA LEU A 21 -2.46 -5.94 -1.03
C LEU A 21 -2.05 -7.14 -1.89
N ILE A 22 -2.78 -7.42 -2.97
CA ILE A 22 -2.45 -8.51 -3.91
C ILE A 22 -1.06 -8.30 -4.51
N ASN A 23 -0.77 -7.09 -5.02
CA ASN A 23 0.55 -6.79 -5.59
C ASN A 23 1.68 -6.91 -4.56
N ALA A 24 1.47 -6.52 -3.30
CA ALA A 24 2.48 -6.70 -2.26
C ALA A 24 2.67 -8.18 -1.89
N HIS A 25 1.59 -8.96 -1.88
CA HIS A 25 1.66 -10.40 -1.60
C HIS A 25 2.42 -11.16 -2.70
N ASP A 26 2.15 -10.82 -3.95
CA ASP A 26 2.76 -11.42 -5.13
C ASP A 26 4.14 -10.81 -5.48
N GLU A 27 4.67 -9.94 -4.62
CA GLU A 27 5.94 -9.21 -4.81
C GLU A 27 6.03 -8.35 -6.10
N HIS A 28 4.89 -7.94 -6.66
CA HIS A 28 4.80 -7.00 -7.77
C HIS A 28 4.99 -5.54 -7.29
N TRP A 29 6.18 -5.22 -6.79
CA TRP A 29 6.48 -3.94 -6.13
C TRP A 29 6.31 -2.71 -7.02
N GLU A 30 6.64 -2.79 -8.31
CA GLU A 30 6.42 -1.68 -9.25
C GLU A 30 4.93 -1.40 -9.44
N SER A 31 4.14 -2.46 -9.65
CA SER A 31 2.67 -2.38 -9.74
C SER A 31 2.08 -1.81 -8.45
N LEU A 32 2.51 -2.28 -7.28
CA LEU A 32 2.11 -1.73 -5.98
C LEU A 32 2.30 -0.20 -5.93
N VAL A 33 3.49 0.27 -6.29
CA VAL A 33 3.83 1.71 -6.24
C VAL A 33 2.98 2.51 -7.22
N SER A 34 2.68 1.96 -8.40
CA SER A 34 1.82 2.65 -9.38
C SER A 34 0.40 2.94 -8.88
N TRP A 35 -0.11 2.19 -7.90
CA TRP A 35 -1.41 2.43 -7.30
C TRP A 35 -1.42 3.54 -6.23
N GLN A 36 -0.25 3.97 -5.76
CA GLN A 36 -0.13 4.89 -4.62
C GLN A 36 -0.80 6.24 -4.88
N GLU A 37 -0.62 6.82 -6.06
CA GLU A 37 -1.22 8.11 -6.43
C GLU A 37 -2.76 8.03 -6.39
N LYS A 38 -3.32 6.98 -6.98
CA LYS A 38 -4.77 6.76 -6.98
C LYS A 38 -5.32 6.53 -5.57
N TYR A 39 -4.61 5.74 -4.75
CA TYR A 39 -4.96 5.53 -3.35
C TYR A 39 -4.99 6.86 -2.57
N GLN A 40 -3.96 7.69 -2.73
CA GLN A 40 -3.88 9.00 -2.08
C GLN A 40 -5.04 9.90 -2.51
N GLN A 41 -5.27 10.03 -3.82
CA GLN A 41 -6.34 10.85 -4.37
C GLN A 41 -7.73 10.43 -3.85
N LEU A 42 -8.02 9.13 -3.82
CA LEU A 42 -9.30 8.62 -3.31
C LEU A 42 -9.47 8.84 -1.80
N SER A 43 -8.39 8.69 -1.04
CA SER A 43 -8.38 8.92 0.40
C SER A 43 -8.65 10.39 0.74
N GLU A 44 -7.98 11.32 0.04
CA GLU A 44 -8.20 12.77 0.19
C GLU A 44 -9.63 13.17 -0.19
N ASN A 45 -10.14 12.65 -1.32
CA ASN A 45 -11.51 12.89 -1.75
C ASN A 45 -12.55 12.40 -0.73
N LEU A 46 -12.29 11.29 -0.04
CA LEU A 46 -13.16 10.75 1.00
C LEU A 46 -13.14 11.58 2.27
N ILE A 47 -12.00 12.16 2.67
CA ILE A 47 -11.94 13.10 3.80
C ILE A 47 -12.84 14.30 3.50
N ILE A 48 -12.66 14.92 2.33
CA ILE A 48 -13.46 16.07 1.89
C ILE A 48 -14.95 15.70 1.84
N THR A 49 -15.30 14.59 1.19
CA THR A 49 -16.72 14.22 0.99
C THR A 49 -17.38 13.73 2.29
N GLY A 50 -16.65 13.01 3.14
CA GLY A 50 -17.12 12.46 4.40
C GLY A 50 -17.46 13.56 5.42
N ASP A 51 -16.71 14.65 5.44
CA ASP A 51 -17.00 15.80 6.32
C ASP A 51 -18.32 16.51 5.96
N PHE A 52 -18.73 16.45 4.69
CA PHE A 52 -19.96 17.08 4.21
C PHE A 52 -21.18 16.15 4.24
N ILE A 53 -21.01 14.83 4.31
CA ILE A 53 -22.11 13.86 4.26
C ILE A 53 -22.33 13.22 5.62
N ARG A 54 -23.46 13.60 6.23
CA ARG A 54 -24.02 12.93 7.40
C ARG A 54 -24.45 11.50 7.07
N MET A 55 -23.70 10.50 7.54
CA MET A 55 -23.98 9.06 7.32
C MET A 55 -25.41 8.67 7.70
N ASP A 56 -25.99 9.31 8.72
CA ASP A 56 -27.36 9.15 9.19
C ASP A 56 -28.42 9.50 8.13
N THR A 57 -28.08 10.34 7.13
CA THR A 57 -28.98 10.69 6.01
C THR A 57 -29.01 9.65 4.89
N LEU A 58 -28.11 8.66 4.91
CA LEU A 58 -28.04 7.62 3.89
C LEU A 58 -29.07 6.50 4.13
N PRO A 59 -29.56 5.82 3.07
CA PRO A 59 -30.28 4.57 3.23
C PRO A 59 -29.48 3.55 4.04
N LYS A 60 -30.16 2.75 4.87
CA LYS A 60 -29.52 1.75 5.73
C LYS A 60 -28.59 0.81 4.96
N GLN A 61 -29.05 0.31 3.81
CA GLN A 61 -28.26 -0.58 2.96
C GLN A 61 -26.93 0.06 2.51
N HIS A 62 -26.94 1.35 2.12
CA HIS A 62 -25.72 2.04 1.73
C HIS A 62 -24.75 2.19 2.92
N ARG A 63 -25.27 2.51 4.11
CA ARG A 63 -24.44 2.56 5.32
C ARG A 63 -23.79 1.22 5.63
N ASP A 64 -24.56 0.14 5.58
CA ASP A 64 -24.09 -1.20 5.91
C ASP A 64 -22.95 -1.63 4.94
N ILE A 65 -23.09 -1.32 3.65
CA ILE A 65 -22.06 -1.59 2.64
C ILE A 65 -20.82 -0.71 2.87
N ILE A 66 -20.99 0.59 3.12
CA ILE A 66 -19.86 1.49 3.41
C ILE A 66 -19.10 1.01 4.65
N GLN A 67 -19.79 0.60 5.71
CA GLN A 67 -19.16 0.05 6.91
C GLN A 67 -18.37 -1.23 6.62
N MET A 68 -18.88 -2.10 5.74
CA MET A 68 -18.14 -3.27 5.27
C MET A 68 -16.86 -2.86 4.53
N TYR A 69 -16.94 -1.92 3.58
CA TYR A 69 -15.76 -1.42 2.87
C TYR A 69 -14.73 -0.79 3.80
N ILE A 70 -15.15 0.00 4.79
CA ILE A 70 -14.24 0.58 5.78
C ILE A 70 -13.48 -0.53 6.53
N LYS A 71 -14.18 -1.58 6.98
CA LYS A 71 -13.54 -2.71 7.67
C LYS A 71 -12.53 -3.43 6.78
N ASN A 72 -12.89 -3.65 5.52
CA ASN A 72 -12.00 -4.29 4.54
C ASN A 72 -10.75 -3.44 4.30
N ILE A 73 -10.92 -2.15 4.00
CA ILE A 73 -9.82 -1.19 3.80
C ILE A 73 -8.85 -1.21 4.98
N LEU A 74 -9.35 -1.12 6.22
CA LEU A 74 -8.51 -1.15 7.42
C LEU A 74 -7.74 -2.47 7.55
N SER A 75 -8.42 -3.60 7.32
CA SER A 75 -7.81 -4.93 7.37
C SER A 75 -6.70 -5.08 6.31
N TYR A 76 -6.96 -4.65 5.08
CA TYR A 76 -5.99 -4.72 3.99
C TYR A 76 -4.80 -3.80 4.24
N GLN A 77 -5.01 -2.59 4.74
CA GLN A 77 -3.93 -1.66 5.11
C GLN A 77 -3.01 -2.23 6.21
N GLN A 78 -3.58 -2.90 7.22
CA GLN A 78 -2.78 -3.53 8.27
C GLN A 78 -1.88 -4.64 7.70
N GLN A 79 -2.45 -5.51 6.85
CA GLN A 79 -1.69 -6.58 6.19
C GLN A 79 -0.62 -6.02 5.27
N LEU A 80 -0.97 -5.02 4.45
CA LEU A 80 -0.05 -4.36 3.53
C LEU A 80 1.13 -3.71 4.28
N THR A 81 0.86 -3.06 5.41
CA THR A 81 1.90 -2.45 6.26
C THR A 81 2.89 -3.51 6.75
N GLN A 82 2.39 -4.66 7.21
CA GLN A 82 3.25 -5.75 7.68
C GLN A 82 4.13 -6.32 6.55
N LEU A 83 3.57 -6.47 5.35
CA LEU A 83 4.33 -6.93 4.17
C LEU A 83 5.43 -5.93 3.79
N ILE A 84 5.11 -4.64 3.74
CA ILE A 84 6.08 -3.58 3.40
C ILE A 84 7.21 -3.50 4.43
N ILE A 85 6.90 -3.55 5.73
CA ILE A 85 7.91 -3.56 6.80
C ILE A 85 8.84 -4.77 6.64
N THR A 86 8.25 -5.95 6.41
CA THR A 86 9.02 -7.20 6.23
C THR A 86 9.92 -7.10 5.00
N ARG A 87 9.41 -6.58 3.89
CA ARG A 87 10.19 -6.38 2.66
C ARG A 87 11.34 -5.40 2.87
N HIS A 88 11.12 -4.28 3.56
CA HIS A 88 12.18 -3.33 3.87
C HIS A 88 13.30 -3.95 4.72
N ALA A 89 12.96 -4.80 5.68
CA ALA A 89 13.95 -5.51 6.48
C ALA A 89 14.80 -6.47 5.61
N GLN A 90 14.16 -7.21 4.69
CA GLN A 90 14.85 -8.10 3.75
C GLN A 90 15.78 -7.31 2.81
N LEU A 91 15.30 -6.20 2.23
CA LEU A 91 16.08 -5.33 1.35
C LEU A 91 17.31 -4.77 2.08
N ARG A 92 17.13 -4.31 3.31
CA ARG A 92 18.26 -3.82 4.13
C ARG A 92 19.34 -4.89 4.31
N LYS A 93 18.93 -6.12 4.60
CA LYS A 93 19.86 -7.26 4.75
C LYS A 93 20.60 -7.54 3.45
N MET A 94 19.89 -7.65 2.33
CA MET A 94 20.49 -7.93 1.02
C MET A 94 21.48 -6.84 0.59
N ILE A 95 21.17 -5.57 0.84
CA ILE A 95 22.08 -4.44 0.54
C ILE A 95 23.35 -4.55 1.38
N GLY A 96 23.22 -4.83 2.69
CA GLY A 96 24.38 -5.02 3.56
C GLY A 96 25.29 -6.16 3.11
N GLU A 97 24.71 -7.32 2.80
CA GLU A 97 25.45 -8.48 2.28
C GLU A 97 26.16 -8.14 0.96
N HIS A 98 25.48 -7.44 0.05
CA HIS A 98 26.07 -7.02 -1.22
C HIS A 98 27.29 -6.10 -1.03
N VAL A 99 27.20 -5.11 -0.13
CA VAL A 99 28.32 -4.21 0.20
C VAL A 99 29.49 -5.00 0.79
N ASP A 100 29.23 -5.94 1.69
CA ASP A 100 30.28 -6.78 2.28
C ASP A 100 30.97 -7.66 1.22
N TYR A 101 30.21 -8.22 0.29
CA TYR A 101 30.76 -8.97 -0.84
C TYR A 101 31.61 -8.08 -1.75
N GLN A 102 31.14 -6.88 -2.07
CA GLN A 102 31.89 -5.94 -2.91
C GLN A 102 33.21 -5.52 -2.24
N ASN A 103 33.19 -5.20 -0.95
CA ASN A 103 34.40 -4.88 -0.19
C ASN A 103 35.42 -6.02 -0.21
N LYS A 104 34.98 -7.28 -0.11
CA LYS A 104 35.88 -8.44 -0.22
C LYS A 104 36.49 -8.54 -1.62
N ILE A 105 35.69 -8.35 -2.66
CA ILE A 105 36.17 -8.37 -4.05
C ILE A 105 37.23 -7.29 -4.27
N ASP A 106 36.94 -6.06 -3.86
CA ASP A 106 37.85 -4.93 -4.03
C ASP A 106 39.18 -5.17 -3.30
N ASN A 107 39.13 -5.67 -2.07
CA ASN A 107 40.32 -6.04 -1.31
C ASN A 107 41.15 -7.14 -2.01
N TYR A 108 40.52 -8.18 -2.55
CA TYR A 108 41.23 -9.22 -3.29
C TYR A 108 41.88 -8.69 -4.57
N GLN A 109 41.21 -7.79 -5.28
CA GLN A 109 41.77 -7.14 -6.47
C GLN A 109 42.97 -6.26 -6.12
N GLU A 110 42.92 -5.51 -5.03
CA GLU A 110 44.06 -4.70 -4.57
C GLU A 110 45.25 -5.58 -4.16
N MET A 111 45.02 -6.68 -3.43
CA MET A 111 46.10 -7.62 -3.11
C MET A 111 46.72 -8.25 -4.36
N ALA A 112 45.92 -8.58 -5.37
CA ALA A 112 46.41 -9.15 -6.63
C ALA A 112 47.27 -8.17 -7.42
N LYS A 113 47.03 -6.85 -7.34
CA LYS A 113 47.87 -5.82 -7.97
C LYS A 113 49.23 -5.63 -7.28
N LEU A 114 49.35 -6.07 -6.03
CA LEU A 114 50.57 -5.95 -5.21
C LEU A 114 51.49 -7.18 -5.33
N MET A 115 51.05 -8.25 -5.99
CA MET A 115 51.85 -9.44 -6.32
C MET A 115 52.40 -9.36 -7.74
#